data_AF-A0A527ZBD1-F1
#
_entry.id   AF-A0A527ZBD1-F1
#
_cell.length_a   1.000
_cell.length_b   1.000
_cell.length_c   1.000
_cell.angle_alpha   90.00
_cell.angle_beta   90.00
_cell.angle_gamma   90.00
#
_symmetry.space_group_name_H-M   'P 1'
#
loop_
_entity.id
_entity.type
_entity.pdbx_description
1 polymer ?
#
loop_
_entity_poly.entity_id
_entity_poly.type
_entity_poly.pdbx_seq_one_letter_code
_entity_poly.pdbx_strand_id
1 'polypeptide(L)'
;GPMRSKSRGSVTLRSPDPRSKPVIRFNYMSHPDDWIEFRHCIRLTREIFGQSAFDPYRGKEISPGAQVQSDDDLDAFIRDHAESAYHPCGTCKMGRKDDPMSVVDPQCRVIGVDGLR
;
A
#
# COMPACT_ATOMS: atom_id res chain seq x y z
N GLY A 1 -1.24 0.09 -7.73
CA GLY A 1 -0.65 -0.50 -6.51
C GLY A 1 -1.42 -1.74 -6.12
N PRO A 2 -0.82 -2.65 -5.33
CA PRO A 2 -1.40 -3.91 -4.90
C PRO A 2 -2.68 -3.65 -4.09
N MET A 3 -3.81 -4.16 -4.56
CA MET A 3 -5.12 -3.99 -3.88
C MET A 3 -5.21 -4.81 -2.58
N ARG A 4 -4.34 -5.81 -2.43
CA ARG A 4 -4.31 -6.74 -1.30
C ARG A 4 -2.89 -6.97 -0.81
N SER A 5 -2.14 -5.88 -0.64
CA SER A 5 -0.76 -5.93 -0.16
C SER A 5 -0.65 -6.75 1.12
N LYS A 6 0.41 -7.56 1.19
CA LYS A 6 0.79 -8.31 2.40
C LYS A 6 1.69 -7.50 3.33
N SER A 7 2.25 -6.37 2.87
CA SER A 7 2.96 -5.45 3.74
C SER A 7 2.06 -4.97 4.87
N ARG A 8 2.61 -4.86 6.07
CA ARG A 8 1.91 -4.37 7.25
C ARG A 8 2.73 -3.28 7.91
N GLY A 9 2.04 -2.19 8.22
CA GLY A 9 2.57 -1.03 8.91
C GLY A 9 2.05 -0.88 10.33
N SER A 10 2.28 0.28 10.91
CA SER A 10 1.79 0.63 12.24
C SER A 10 1.48 2.12 12.37
N VAL A 11 0.62 2.43 13.34
CA VAL A 11 0.37 3.78 13.83
C VAL A 11 0.65 3.75 15.33
N THR A 12 1.60 4.55 15.79
CA THR A 12 2.01 4.57 17.20
C THR A 12 2.03 5.99 17.76
N LEU A 13 1.94 6.08 19.09
CA LEU A 13 2.10 7.33 19.80
C LEU A 13 3.52 7.86 19.62
N ARG A 14 3.62 9.16 19.35
CA ARG A 14 4.90 9.88 19.35
C ARG A 14 5.33 10.25 20.78
N SER A 15 4.36 10.57 21.62
CA SER A 15 4.53 11.15 22.95
C SER A 15 3.23 10.96 23.76
N PRO A 16 3.24 11.23 25.08
CA PRO A 16 2.01 11.26 25.88
C PRO A 16 1.07 12.43 25.57
N ASP A 17 1.52 13.51 24.89
CA ASP A 17 0.64 14.60 24.46
C ASP A 17 -0.29 14.14 23.32
N PRO A 18 -1.63 14.16 23.51
CA PRO A 18 -2.59 13.75 22.49
C PRO A 18 -2.65 14.70 21.27
N ARG A 19 -2.07 15.91 21.35
CA ARG A 19 -1.98 16.85 20.22
C ARG A 19 -0.81 16.55 19.29
N SER A 20 0.14 15.72 19.72
CA SER A 20 1.26 15.32 18.88
C SER A 20 0.78 14.47 17.70
N LYS A 21 1.22 14.82 16.48
CA LYS A 21 0.99 13.99 15.30
C LYS A 21 1.52 12.57 15.54
N PRO A 22 0.76 11.51 15.23
CA PRO A 22 1.21 10.15 15.43
C PRO A 22 2.43 9.82 14.57
N VAL A 23 3.09 8.71 14.88
CA VAL A 23 4.07 8.10 13.98
C VAL A 23 3.32 7.11 13.10
N ILE A 24 3.25 7.40 11.80
CA ILE A 24 2.64 6.52 10.81
C ILE A 24 3.76 5.89 9.99
N ARG A 25 3.82 4.56 10.00
CA ARG A 25 4.75 3.78 9.18
C ARG A 25 3.95 2.80 8.35
N PHE A 26 3.73 3.11 7.07
CA PHE A 26 3.05 2.19 6.16
C PHE A 26 3.83 0.90 5.92
N ASN A 27 5.16 0.99 5.98
CA ASN A 27 6.05 -0.13 5.70
C ASN A 27 5.80 -0.70 4.29
N TYR A 28 5.58 0.18 3.30
CA TYR A 28 5.38 -0.22 1.91
C TYR A 28 6.55 -1.06 1.43
N MET A 29 6.26 -2.03 0.58
CA MET A 29 7.27 -2.89 -0.04
C MET A 29 8.07 -3.76 0.93
N SER A 30 7.58 -3.93 2.17
CA SER A 30 8.17 -4.84 3.16
C SER A 30 7.94 -6.32 2.83
N HIS A 31 6.94 -6.61 1.99
CA HIS A 31 6.66 -7.94 1.48
C HIS A 31 7.08 -8.04 0.00
N PRO A 32 7.81 -9.09 -0.42
CA PRO A 32 8.33 -9.24 -1.79
C PRO A 32 7.25 -9.19 -2.88
N ASP A 33 6.06 -9.74 -2.60
CA ASP A 33 4.91 -9.71 -3.53
C ASP A 33 4.56 -8.29 -4.01
N ASP A 34 4.74 -7.26 -3.17
CA ASP A 34 4.42 -5.88 -3.59
C ASP A 34 5.32 -5.44 -4.76
N TRP A 35 6.62 -5.75 -4.71
CA TRP A 35 7.57 -5.44 -5.79
C TRP A 35 7.20 -6.17 -7.09
N ILE A 36 6.84 -7.46 -6.97
CA ILE A 36 6.43 -8.28 -8.11
C ILE A 36 5.18 -7.67 -8.77
N GLU A 37 4.16 -7.34 -7.97
CA GLU A 37 2.91 -6.76 -8.48
C GLU A 37 3.13 -5.39 -9.12
N PHE A 38 3.92 -4.49 -8.49
CA PHE A 38 4.18 -3.17 -9.06
C PHE A 38 4.96 -3.25 -10.39
N ARG A 39 6.01 -4.09 -10.47
CA ARG A 39 6.75 -4.31 -11.73
C ARG A 39 5.83 -4.86 -12.82
N HIS A 40 4.97 -5.81 -12.46
CA HIS A 40 3.98 -6.36 -13.39
C HIS A 40 3.00 -5.29 -13.87
N CYS A 41 2.50 -4.42 -12.99
CA CYS A 41 1.63 -3.30 -13.36
C CYS A 41 2.30 -2.34 -14.36
N ILE A 42 3.58 -2.00 -14.19
CA ILE A 42 4.30 -1.13 -15.15
C ILE A 42 4.37 -1.81 -16.51
N ARG A 43 4.76 -3.08 -16.57
CA ARG A 43 4.86 -3.85 -17.82
C ARG A 43 3.50 -4.00 -18.50
N LEU A 44 2.45 -4.31 -17.74
CA LEU A 44 1.09 -4.41 -18.25
C LEU A 44 0.57 -3.07 -18.78
N THR A 45 0.91 -1.97 -18.11
CA THR A 45 0.57 -0.62 -18.60
C THR A 45 1.22 -0.37 -19.95
N ARG A 46 2.51 -0.68 -20.11
CA ARG A 46 3.22 -0.57 -21.40
C ARG A 46 2.59 -1.45 -22.47
N GLU A 47 2.22 -2.68 -22.14
CA GLU A 47 1.54 -3.60 -23.06
C GLU A 47 0.21 -3.02 -23.55
N ILE A 48 -0.65 -2.56 -22.64
CA ILE A 48 -1.96 -1.97 -22.95
C ILE A 48 -1.79 -0.74 -23.85
N PHE A 49 -0.94 0.21 -23.45
CA PHE A 49 -0.69 1.40 -24.26
C PHE A 49 0.05 1.09 -25.57
N GLY A 50 0.71 -0.07 -25.69
CA GLY A 50 1.36 -0.56 -26.90
C GLY A 50 0.41 -1.12 -27.97
N GLN A 51 -0.87 -1.30 -27.66
CA GLN A 51 -1.89 -1.77 -28.63
C GLN A 51 -2.22 -0.73 -29.70
N SER A 52 -2.50 -1.14 -30.95
CA SER A 52 -2.70 -0.24 -32.09
C SER A 52 -3.82 0.79 -31.92
N ALA A 53 -4.84 0.48 -31.10
CA ALA A 53 -5.91 1.42 -30.77
C ALA A 53 -5.40 2.71 -30.10
N PHE A 54 -4.22 2.68 -29.47
CA PHE A 54 -3.58 3.84 -28.86
C PHE A 54 -2.63 4.59 -29.81
N ASP A 55 -2.35 4.12 -31.03
CA ASP A 55 -1.40 4.77 -31.96
C ASP A 55 -1.68 6.27 -32.19
N PRO A 56 -2.94 6.73 -32.38
CA PRO A 56 -3.22 8.15 -32.59
C PRO A 56 -3.02 9.01 -31.34
N TYR A 57 -2.93 8.39 -30.15
CA TYR A 57 -3.00 9.06 -28.86
C TYR A 57 -1.71 8.94 -28.05
N ARG A 58 -0.97 7.84 -28.19
CA ARG A 58 0.24 7.60 -27.41
C ARG A 58 1.41 8.39 -27.98
N GLY A 59 2.00 9.23 -27.15
CA GLY A 59 3.31 9.81 -27.40
C GLY A 59 4.44 8.89 -26.95
N LYS A 60 5.60 9.49 -26.68
CA LYS A 60 6.69 8.82 -25.97
C LYS A 60 6.28 8.58 -24.51
N GLU A 61 6.71 7.47 -23.93
CA GLU A 61 6.58 7.22 -22.50
C GLU A 61 7.33 8.30 -21.72
N ILE A 62 6.61 9.04 -20.85
CA ILE A 62 7.18 10.13 -20.05
C ILE A 62 7.92 9.58 -18.83
N SER A 63 7.34 8.59 -18.16
CA SER A 63 7.87 7.98 -16.94
C SER A 63 7.35 6.53 -16.80
N PRO A 64 8.19 5.57 -16.35
CA PRO A 64 9.62 5.71 -16.03
C PRO A 64 10.52 5.92 -17.26
N GLY A 65 9.99 5.76 -18.47
CA GLY A 65 10.68 5.95 -19.72
C GLY A 65 11.19 4.64 -20.33
N ALA A 66 11.31 4.63 -21.65
CA ALA A 66 11.59 3.40 -22.42
C ALA A 66 12.93 2.73 -22.09
N GLN A 67 13.88 3.43 -21.48
CA GLN A 67 15.17 2.91 -21.04
C GLN A 67 15.10 2.07 -19.75
N VAL A 68 14.06 2.24 -18.93
CA VAL A 68 13.89 1.53 -17.64
C VAL A 68 13.21 0.20 -17.91
N GLN A 69 13.99 -0.88 -17.99
CA GLN A 69 13.49 -2.19 -18.45
C GLN A 69 13.77 -3.33 -17.48
N SER A 70 14.96 -3.35 -16.86
CA SER A 70 15.33 -4.41 -15.95
C SER A 70 14.48 -4.35 -14.68
N ASP A 71 14.39 -5.48 -13.98
CA ASP A 71 13.72 -5.55 -12.69
C ASP A 71 14.34 -4.55 -11.69
N ASP A 72 15.66 -4.42 -11.69
CA ASP A 72 16.37 -3.48 -10.81
C ASP A 72 16.06 -2.01 -11.17
N ASP A 73 15.98 -1.66 -12.46
CA ASP A 73 15.60 -0.31 -12.88
C ASP A 73 14.16 0.02 -12.43
N LEU A 74 13.25 -0.94 -12.59
CA LEU A 74 11.86 -0.78 -12.19
C LEU A 74 11.74 -0.68 -10.67
N ASP A 75 12.46 -1.51 -9.91
CA ASP A 75 12.45 -1.46 -8.44
C ASP A 75 13.03 -0.13 -7.92
N ALA A 76 14.07 0.40 -8.57
CA ALA A 76 14.58 1.74 -8.26
C ALA A 76 13.54 2.83 -8.52
N PHE A 77 12.87 2.78 -9.67
CA PHE A 77 11.80 3.72 -10.00
C PHE A 77 10.63 3.64 -9.01
N ILE A 78 10.16 2.42 -8.74
CA ILE A 78 9.06 2.15 -7.80
C ILE A 78 9.40 2.69 -6.41
N ARG A 79 10.64 2.50 -5.94
CA ARG A 79 11.08 3.00 -4.63
C ARG A 79 10.97 4.50 -4.50
N ASP A 80 11.29 5.23 -5.57
CA ASP A 80 11.35 6.69 -5.57
C ASP A 80 9.97 7.34 -5.85
N HIS A 81 9.09 6.63 -6.58
CA HIS A 81 7.83 7.19 -7.08
C HIS A 81 6.56 6.51 -6.55
N ALA A 82 6.66 5.41 -5.77
CA ALA A 82 5.48 4.77 -5.22
C ALA A 82 4.78 5.69 -4.22
N GLU A 83 3.47 5.89 -4.43
CA GLU A 83 2.62 6.70 -3.56
C GLU A 83 1.43 5.92 -3.03
N SER A 84 0.80 6.47 -1.99
CA SER A 84 -0.43 5.93 -1.45
C SER A 84 -1.63 6.29 -2.34
N ALA A 85 -2.55 5.35 -2.52
CA ALA A 85 -3.89 5.64 -3.01
C ALA A 85 -4.82 6.18 -1.90
N TYR A 86 -4.29 6.54 -0.73
CA TYR A 86 -5.01 7.12 0.40
C TYR A 86 -6.08 6.20 1.03
N HIS A 87 -5.81 4.89 1.08
CA HIS A 87 -6.69 3.88 1.70
C HIS A 87 -6.11 3.19 2.96
N PRO A 88 -5.62 3.92 4.00
CA PRO A 88 -5.18 3.29 5.24
C PRO A 88 -6.36 2.62 5.96
N CYS A 89 -6.20 1.36 6.37
CA CYS A 89 -7.21 0.62 7.13
C CYS A 89 -6.59 -0.44 8.05
N GLY A 90 -7.39 -1.01 8.96
CA GLY A 90 -7.05 -2.23 9.71
C GLY A 90 -6.21 -2.05 10.99
N THR A 91 -5.92 -0.83 11.43
CA THR A 91 -5.13 -0.56 12.64
C THR A 91 -5.84 -0.97 13.93
N CYS A 92 -7.17 -0.94 13.95
CA CYS A 92 -8.01 -1.52 15.00
C CYS A 92 -8.81 -2.68 14.41
N LYS A 93 -8.17 -3.84 14.20
CA LYS A 93 -8.82 -4.95 13.50
C LYS A 93 -10.00 -5.52 14.30
N MET A 94 -11.07 -5.83 13.59
CA MET A 94 -12.18 -6.63 14.10
C MET A 94 -11.84 -8.12 14.04
N GLY A 95 -12.21 -8.88 15.08
CA GLY A 95 -12.08 -10.33 15.06
C GLY A 95 -12.69 -10.99 16.30
N ARG A 96 -12.34 -12.26 16.54
CA ARG A 96 -12.85 -13.00 17.71
C ARG A 96 -12.30 -12.40 19.00
N LYS A 97 -13.09 -12.47 20.07
CA LYS A 97 -12.70 -11.96 21.40
C LYS A 97 -11.46 -12.67 21.97
N ASP A 98 -11.21 -13.91 21.57
CA ASP A 98 -10.05 -14.71 21.97
C ASP A 98 -8.89 -14.70 20.95
N ASP A 99 -9.00 -13.91 19.86
CA ASP A 99 -7.86 -13.64 18.99
C ASP A 99 -6.99 -12.54 19.64
N PRO A 100 -5.74 -12.86 20.05
CA PRO A 100 -4.88 -11.94 20.80
C PRO A 100 -4.50 -10.69 20.01
N MET A 101 -4.69 -10.67 18.69
CA MET A 101 -4.37 -9.52 17.85
C MET A 101 -5.58 -8.62 17.57
N SER A 102 -6.81 -9.04 17.94
CA SER A 102 -8.03 -8.29 17.67
C SER A 102 -8.23 -7.14 18.65
N VAL A 103 -8.65 -5.98 18.15
CA VAL A 103 -8.88 -4.78 18.96
C VAL A 103 -10.36 -4.65 19.31
N VAL A 104 -11.24 -4.95 18.35
CA VAL A 104 -12.68 -4.92 18.53
C VAL A 104 -13.31 -6.26 18.19
N ASP A 105 -14.43 -6.58 18.85
CA ASP A 105 -15.22 -7.76 18.54
C ASP A 105 -16.13 -7.57 17.30
N PRO A 106 -16.89 -8.59 16.84
CA PRO A 106 -17.77 -8.47 15.67
C PRO A 106 -18.94 -7.47 15.83
N GLN A 107 -19.11 -6.87 17.01
CA GLN A 107 -20.08 -5.81 17.28
C GLN A 107 -19.39 -4.44 17.43
N CYS A 108 -18.12 -4.32 17.03
CA CYS A 108 -17.26 -3.16 17.15
C CYS A 108 -17.00 -2.72 18.60
N ARG A 109 -17.13 -3.60 19.60
CA ARG A 109 -16.82 -3.25 20.99
C ARG A 109 -15.34 -3.45 21.26
N VAL A 110 -14.71 -2.48 21.92
CA VAL A 110 -13.31 -2.60 22.33
C VAL A 110 -13.16 -3.75 23.32
N ILE A 111 -12.27 -4.69 23.03
CA ILE A 111 -12.08 -5.87 23.86
C ILE A 111 -11.39 -5.46 25.17
N GLY A 112 -12.01 -5.79 26.31
CA GLY A 112 -11.47 -5.49 27.64
C GLY A 112 -11.91 -4.16 28.24
N VAL A 113 -12.76 -3.38 27.55
CA VAL A 113 -13.30 -2.10 28.03
C VAL A 113 -14.81 -2.06 27.82
N ASP A 114 -15.56 -1.67 28.85
CA ASP A 114 -17.01 -1.48 28.76
C ASP A 114 -17.36 -0.08 28.25
N GLY A 115 -18.44 0.04 27.47
CA GLY A 115 -18.97 1.34 27.02
C GLY A 115 -18.19 2.04 25.90
N LEU A 116 -17.22 1.37 25.27
CA LEU A 116 -16.40 1.92 24.17
C LEU A 116 -16.56 1.13 22.86
N ARG A 117 -16.71 1.84 21.74
CA ARG A 117 -16.69 1.32 20.37
C ARG A 117 -15.87 2.25 19.48
#